data_AF-L7FNJ6-F1
#
_entry.id   AF-L7FNJ6-F1
#
_cell.length_a   1.000
_cell.length_b   1.000
_cell.length_c   1.000
_cell.angle_alpha   90.00
_cell.angle_beta   90.00
_cell.angle_gamma   90.00
#
_symmetry.space_group_name_H-M   'P 1'
#
loop_
_entity.id
_entity.type
_entity.pdbx_description
1 polymer ?
#
loop_
_entity_poly.entity_id
_entity_poly.type
_entity_poly.pdbx_seq_one_letter_code
_entity_poly.pdbx_strand_id
1 'polypeptide(L)' 'MRFKKCGKYIGHIEDVVVSSTCRGNGLGKFLIETLIKLGRNNNCHKIILDCKDRVKPFYEKCGITYKDNCMAICL' A
#
# COMPACT_ATOMS: atom_id res chain seq x y z
N MET A 1 11.51 0.20 0.31
CA MET A 1 12.69 0.87 -0.31
C MET A 1 12.33 2.34 -0.59
N ARG A 2 13.18 3.32 -0.22
CA ARG A 2 12.90 4.76 -0.43
C ARG A 2 13.43 5.20 -1.80
N PHE A 3 12.54 5.60 -2.71
CA PHE A 3 12.93 6.18 -4.01
C PHE A 3 12.59 7.68 -4.04
N LYS A 4 13.52 8.49 -4.57
CA LYS A 4 13.37 9.93 -4.75
C LYS A 4 13.11 10.21 -6.24
N LYS A 5 11.90 10.64 -6.58
CA LYS A 5 11.56 11.10 -7.95
C LYS A 5 11.39 12.62 -7.90
N CYS A 6 12.24 13.35 -8.64
CA CYS A 6 12.23 14.82 -8.70
C CYS A 6 12.23 15.52 -7.33
N GLY A 7 13.02 15.02 -6.37
CA GLY A 7 13.10 15.63 -5.03
C GLY A 7 12.11 15.11 -4.00
N LYS A 8 11.04 14.39 -4.42
CA LYS A 8 9.96 13.93 -3.53
C LYS A 8 10.05 12.43 -3.24
N TYR A 9 9.73 12.04 -2.01
CA TYR A 9 9.73 10.64 -1.59
C TYR A 9 8.49 9.90 -2.10
N ILE A 10 8.67 8.63 -2.45
CA ILE A 10 7.59 7.68 -2.73
C ILE A 10 7.59 6.61 -1.64
N GLY A 11 6.44 6.41 -1.01
CA GLY A 11 6.22 5.31 -0.08
C GLY A 11 5.82 4.04 -0.84
N HIS A 12 6.46 2.93 -0.49
CA HIS A 12 6.09 1.60 -0.99
C HIS A 12 5.57 0.77 0.18
N ILE A 13 4.39 0.19 0.03
CA ILE A 13 3.84 -0.77 0.99
C ILE A 13 3.97 -2.16 0.36
N GLU A 14 4.63 -3.06 1.06
CA GLU A 14 4.93 -4.43 0.63
C GLU A 14 4.48 -5.42 1.72
N ASP A 15 4.34 -6.70 1.38
CA ASP A 15 4.16 -7.83 2.31
C ASP A 15 3.04 -7.68 3.36
N VAL A 16 1.93 -7.06 2.97
CA VAL A 16 0.76 -6.91 3.83
C VAL A 16 0.08 -8.26 4.03
N VAL A 17 0.13 -8.77 5.26
CA VAL A 17 -0.54 -10.01 5.66
C VAL A 17 -1.28 -9.84 6.97
N VAL A 18 -2.47 -10.42 7.05
CA VAL A 18 -3.24 -10.56 8.29
C VAL A 18 -3.53 -12.05 8.50
N SER A 19 -3.19 -12.54 9.69
CA SER A 19 -3.50 -13.91 10.13
C SER A 19 -4.96 -14.23 9.84
N SER A 20 -5.24 -15.43 9.32
CA SER A 20 -6.60 -15.87 9.00
C SER A 20 -7.56 -15.76 10.19
N THR A 21 -7.09 -16.08 11.39
CA THR A 21 -7.85 -16.00 12.65
C THR A 21 -8.21 -14.57 13.06
N CYS A 22 -7.53 -13.56 12.51
CA CYS A 22 -7.73 -12.15 12.86
C CYS A 22 -8.35 -11.33 11.71
N ARG A 23 -8.71 -11.97 10.59
CA ARG A 23 -9.39 -11.29 9.47
C ARG A 23 -10.82 -10.90 9.86
N GLY A 24 -11.36 -9.87 9.21
CA GLY A 24 -12.69 -9.33 9.53
C GLY A 24 -12.71 -8.32 10.68
N ASN A 25 -11.68 -8.31 11.54
CA ASN A 25 -11.60 -7.43 12.72
C ASN A 25 -11.01 -6.03 12.43
N GLY A 26 -10.94 -5.62 11.15
CA GLY A 26 -10.43 -4.29 10.77
C GLY A 26 -8.91 -4.08 10.83
N LEU A 27 -8.12 -5.05 11.32
CA LEU A 27 -6.66 -4.93 11.46
C LEU A 27 -5.93 -4.52 10.18
N GLY A 28 -6.31 -5.12 9.05
CA GLY A 28 -5.69 -4.77 7.76
C GLY A 28 -5.94 -3.31 7.40
N LYS A 29 -7.16 -2.81 7.59
CA LYS A 29 -7.51 -1.40 7.31
C LYS A 29 -6.71 -0.47 8.23
N PHE A 30 -6.66 -0.78 9.52
CA PHE A 30 -5.88 -0.03 10.50
C PHE A 30 -4.39 0.04 10.13
N LEU A 31 -3.80 -1.07 9.70
CA LEU A 31 -2.41 -1.13 9.23
C LEU A 31 -2.18 -0.20 8.04
N ILE A 32 -3.02 -0.28 7.00
CA ILE A 32 -2.88 0.55 5.79
C ILE A 32 -3.06 2.04 6.10
N GLU A 33 -4.07 2.41 6.89
CA GLU A 33 -4.28 3.81 7.27
C GLU A 33 -3.11 4.36 8.08
N THR A 34 -2.50 3.54 8.95
CA THR A 34 -1.31 3.92 9.72
C THR A 34 -0.11 4.14 8.81
N LEU A 35 0.13 3.26 7.84
CA LEU A 35 1.21 3.42 6.85
C LEU A 35 1.00 4.65 5.96
N ILE A 36 -0.24 4.96 5.58
CA ILE A 36 -0.58 6.18 4.83
C ILE A 36 -0.27 7.43 5.66
N LYS A 37 -0.68 7.47 6.94
CA LYS A 37 -0.35 8.57 7.86
C LYS A 37 1.16 8.74 8.01
N LEU A 38 1.89 7.64 8.18
CA LEU A 38 3.36 7.67 8.27
C LEU A 38 3.98 8.25 6.99
N GLY A 39 3.55 7.81 5.81
CA GLY A 39 4.04 8.33 4.53
C GLY A 39 3.78 9.83 4.38
N ARG A 40 2.58 10.31 4.76
CA ARG A 40 2.26 11.74 4.77
C ARG A 40 3.19 12.52 5.70
N ASN A 41 3.41 12.04 6.92
CA ASN A 41 4.32 12.67 7.89
C ASN A 41 5.79 12.69 7.43
N ASN A 42 6.18 11.75 6.56
CA ASN A 42 7.51 11.68 5.95
C ASN A 42 7.61 12.48 4.63
N ASN A 43 6.61 13.32 4.30
CA ASN A 43 6.54 14.08 3.06
C ASN A 43 6.62 13.21 1.79
N CYS A 44 6.08 11.98 1.85
CA CYS A 44 5.87 11.17 0.65
C CYS A 44 4.78 11.83 -0.22
N HIS A 45 5.11 12.15 -1.46
CA HIS A 45 4.16 12.73 -2.39
C HIS A 45 3.22 11.68 -2.99
N LYS A 46 3.64 10.42 -3.01
CA LYS A 46 2.86 9.27 -3.48
C LYS A 46 3.13 8.07 -2.58
N ILE A 47 2.11 7.25 -2.36
CA ILE A 47 2.24 5.91 -1.77
C ILE A 47 1.69 4.92 -2.79
N ILE A 48 2.41 3.84 -3.04
CA ILE A 48 2.04 2.78 -3.97
C ILE A 48 2.20 1.40 -3.34
N LEU A 49 1.44 0.47 -3.88
CA LEU A 49 1.50 -0.96 -3.59
C LEU A 49 0.95 -1.72 -4.79
N ASP A 50 1.35 -2.97 -4.89
CA ASP A 50 0.82 -3.90 -5.86
C ASP A 50 -0.15 -4.87 -5.19
N CYS A 51 -1.24 -5.21 -5.89
CA CYS A 51 -2.22 -6.14 -5.37
C CYS A 51 -2.91 -6.94 -6.47
N LYS A 52 -3.37 -8.14 -6.12
CA LYS A 52 -4.23 -8.95 -6.98
C LYS A 52 -5.60 -8.29 -7.13
N ASP A 53 -6.23 -8.44 -8.29
CA ASP A 53 -7.55 -7.84 -8.59
C ASP A 53 -8.60 -8.10 -7.51
N ARG A 54 -8.67 -9.34 -7.00
CA ARG A 54 -9.59 -9.73 -5.93
C ARG A 54 -9.43 -8.94 -4.62
N VAL A 55 -8.29 -8.29 -4.40
CA VAL A 55 -7.98 -7.51 -3.20
C VAL A 55 -8.12 -6.01 -3.43
N LYS A 56 -8.26 -5.54 -4.68
CA LYS A 56 -8.49 -4.12 -5.01
C LYS A 56 -9.60 -3.47 -4.18
N PRO A 57 -10.79 -4.08 -3.99
CA PRO A 57 -11.87 -3.47 -3.21
C PRO A 57 -11.51 -3.19 -1.75
N PHE A 58 -10.58 -3.95 -1.16
CA PHE A 58 -10.09 -3.69 0.19
C PHE A 58 -9.21 -2.42 0.23
N TYR A 59 -8.31 -2.24 -0.73
CA TYR A 59 -7.45 -1.06 -0.80
C TYR A 59 -8.23 0.20 -1.21
N GLU A 60 -9.25 0.07 -2.06
CA GLU A 60 -10.18 1.16 -2.39
C GLU A 60 -10.91 1.68 -1.14
N LYS A 61 -11.36 0.77 -0.26
CA LYS A 61 -11.92 1.14 1.06
C LYS A 61 -10.93 1.86 1.99
N CYS A 62 -9.63 1.76 1.71
CA CYS A 62 -8.57 2.49 2.42
C CYS A 62 -8.22 3.83 1.74
N GLY A 63 -8.93 4.22 0.68
CA GLY A 63 -8.69 5.46 -0.06
C GLY A 63 -7.58 5.39 -1.11
N ILE A 64 -7.12 4.18 -1.47
CA ILE A 64 -6.14 3.95 -2.53
C ILE A 64 -6.89 3.74 -3.85
N THR A 65 -6.40 4.33 -4.94
CA THR A 65 -7.01 4.19 -6.27
C THR A 65 -6.09 3.42 -7.21
N TYR A 66 -6.68 2.60 -8.08
CA TYR A 66 -5.94 1.95 -9.16
C TYR A 66 -5.28 2.99 -10.07
N LYS A 67 -4.02 2.74 -10.46
CA LYS A 67 -3.25 3.64 -11.33
C LYS A 67 -2.59 2.91 -12.48
N ASP A 68 -2.03 1.73 -12.25
CA ASP A 68 -1.29 0.99 -13.26
C ASP A 68 -1.16 -0.49 -12.86
N ASN A 69 -0.65 -1.30 -13.78
CA ASN A 69 -0.30 -2.69 -13.54
C ASN A 69 1.14 -2.83 -13.03
N CYS A 70 1.37 -3.89 -12.24
CA CYS A 70 2.71 -4.33 -11.88
C CYS A 70 3.24 -5.33 -12.90
N MET A 71 4.50 -5.19 -13.28
CA MET A 71 5.23 -6.15 -14.13
C MET A 71 6.47 -6.63 -13.37
N ALA A 72 6.78 -7.92 -13.44
CA ALA A 72 7.92 -8.52 -12.76
C ALA A 72 8.60 -9.57 -13.66
N ILE A 73 9.91 -9.71 -13.51
CA ILE A 73 10.69 -10.82 -14.07
C ILE A 73 11.16 -11.70 -12.91
N CYS A 74 10.86 -12.99 -12.96
CA CYS A 74 11.45 -13.97 -12.06
C CYS A 74 12.71 -14.51 -12.75
N LEU A 75 13.84 -14.45 -12.06
CA LEU A 75 15.11 -15.01 -12.51
C LEU A 75 15.28 -16.46 -12.04
#